data_AF-E6VZC3-F1
#
_entry.id   AF-E6VZC3-F1
#
_cell.length_a   1.000
_cell.length_b   1.000
_cell.length_c   1.000
_cell.angle_alpha   90.00
_cell.angle_beta   90.00
_cell.angle_gamma   90.00
#
_symmetry.space_group_name_H-M   'P 1'
#
loop_
_entity.id
_entity.type
_entity.pdbx_description
1 polymer ?
#
loop_
_entity_poly.entity_id
_entity_poly.type
_entity_poly.pdbx_seq_one_letter_code
_entity_poly.pdbx_strand_id
1 'polypeptide(L)' 'MPTSESEAKFKFCPLLKTSDDKMKMCQGTMCMMWRWADTARQLGYCGLAPLAAPGA' A
#
# COMPACT_ATOMS: atom_id res chain seq x y z
N MET A 1 -7.73 -0.58 6.80
CA MET A 1 -7.45 0.36 7.89
C MET A 1 -6.34 1.31 7.44
N PRO A 2 -6.45 2.62 7.66
CA PRO A 2 -5.37 3.57 7.44
C PRO A 2 -4.13 3.22 8.27
N THR A 3 -2.95 3.49 7.75
CA THR A 3 -1.65 3.17 8.36
C THR A 3 -0.67 4.29 8.04
N SER A 4 0.36 4.45 8.86
CA SER A 4 1.44 5.40 8.56
C SER A 4 2.30 4.90 7.40
N GLU A 5 3.04 5.79 6.73
CA GLU A 5 4.04 5.39 5.72
C GLU A 5 5.09 4.45 6.31
N SER A 6 5.54 4.75 7.53
CA SER A 6 6.51 3.96 8.27
C SER A 6 6.05 2.53 8.52
N GLU A 7 4.76 2.29 8.70
CA GLU A 7 4.21 0.94 8.81
C GLU A 7 3.93 0.31 7.45
N ALA A 8 3.45 1.11 6.47
CA ALA A 8 3.12 0.63 5.14
C ALA A 8 4.34 0.01 4.45
N LYS A 9 5.52 0.63 4.57
CA LYS A 9 6.76 0.15 3.95
C LYS A 9 7.22 -1.21 4.47
N PHE A 10 6.72 -1.69 5.61
CA PHE A 10 7.04 -3.03 6.12
C PHE A 10 6.06 -4.11 5.64
N LYS A 11 5.00 -3.73 4.90
CA LYS A 11 4.03 -4.66 4.32
C LYS A 11 4.42 -5.01 2.89
N PHE A 12 4.30 -6.27 2.51
CA PHE A 12 4.50 -6.71 1.12
C PHE A 12 3.34 -6.26 0.22
N CYS A 13 3.67 -5.78 -0.98
CA CYS A 13 2.71 -5.36 -1.97
C CYS A 13 2.54 -6.47 -3.03
N PRO A 14 1.34 -7.06 -3.17
CA PRO A 14 1.12 -8.15 -4.13
C PRO A 14 1.22 -7.69 -5.60
N LEU A 15 1.09 -6.39 -5.84
CA LEU A 15 1.15 -5.78 -7.18
C LEU A 15 2.56 -5.34 -7.57
N LEU A 16 3.48 -5.23 -6.61
CA LEU A 16 4.85 -4.82 -6.87
C LEU A 16 5.73 -6.06 -6.77
N LYS A 17 5.90 -6.76 -7.88
CA LYS A 17 6.75 -7.95 -7.97
C LYS A 17 8.06 -7.67 -8.70
N THR A 18 9.10 -8.42 -8.37
CA THR A 18 10.29 -8.53 -9.23
C THR A 18 10.00 -9.47 -10.39
N SER A 19 10.88 -9.48 -11.39
CA SER A 19 10.84 -10.41 -12.52
C SER A 19 10.84 -11.88 -12.10
N ASP A 20 11.39 -12.19 -10.92
CA ASP A 20 11.41 -13.52 -10.28
C ASP A 20 10.17 -13.79 -9.40
N ASP A 21 9.05 -13.09 -9.61
CA ASP A 21 7.78 -13.22 -8.89
C ASP A 21 7.82 -12.92 -7.37
N LYS A 22 8.92 -12.37 -6.85
CA LYS A 22 9.02 -12.00 -5.43
C LYS A 22 8.29 -10.70 -5.16
N MET A 23 7.47 -10.69 -4.12
CA MET A 23 6.78 -9.48 -3.66
C MET A 23 7.79 -8.49 -3.05
N LYS A 24 7.67 -7.23 -3.43
CA LYS A 24 8.41 -6.12 -2.82
C LYS A 24 7.60 -5.47 -1.72
N MET A 25 8.30 -4.79 -0.83
CA MET A 25 7.69 -3.92 0.17
C MET A 25 6.89 -2.79 -0.49
N CYS A 26 5.81 -2.36 0.17
CA CYS A 26 5.00 -1.23 -0.28
C CYS A 26 5.86 0.04 -0.36
N GLN A 27 5.68 0.83 -1.42
CA GLN A 27 6.40 2.08 -1.60
C GLN A 27 5.76 3.26 -0.85
N GLY A 28 4.71 3.03 -0.06
CA GLY A 28 4.05 4.07 0.74
C GLY A 28 3.66 5.27 -0.12
N THR A 29 4.07 6.46 0.30
CA THR A 29 3.79 7.74 -0.37
C THR A 29 4.40 7.87 -1.77
N MET A 30 5.44 7.09 -2.10
CA MET A 30 6.00 7.02 -3.46
C MET A 30 5.15 6.18 -4.42
N CYS A 31 4.19 5.40 -3.91
CA CYS A 31 3.27 4.65 -4.75
C CYS A 31 2.16 5.57 -5.28
N MET A 32 1.94 5.57 -6.60
CA MET A 32 0.83 6.32 -7.22
C MET A 32 -0.56 5.93 -6.70
N MET A 33 -0.68 4.76 -6.06
CA MET A 33 -1.92 4.27 -5.47
C MET A 33 -2.13 4.71 -4.02
N TRP A 34 -1.18 5.41 -3.39
CA TRP A 34 -1.35 5.90 -2.02
C TRP A 34 -2.41 6.99 -1.94
N ARG A 35 -3.28 6.89 -0.93
CA ARG A 35 -4.31 7.87 -0.62
C ARG A 35 -4.20 8.29 0.82
N TRP A 36 -4.27 9.59 1.06
CA TRP A 36 -4.28 10.15 2.40
C TRP A 36 -5.66 9.96 3.03
N ALA A 37 -5.68 9.49 4.27
CA ALA A 37 -6.89 9.33 5.07
C ALA A 37 -7.20 10.60 5.87
N ASP A 38 -6.22 11.49 6.03
CA ASP A 38 -6.31 12.73 6.79
C ASP A 38 -5.72 13.90 6.02
N THR A 39 -6.15 15.12 6.37
CA THR A 39 -5.65 16.36 5.77
C THR A 39 -4.22 16.67 6.20
N ALA A 40 -3.81 16.22 7.39
CA ALA A 40 -2.45 16.37 7.93
C ALA A 40 -1.43 15.39 7.32
N ARG A 41 -1.88 14.49 6.43
CA ARG A 41 -1.05 13.52 5.71
C ARG A 41 -0.19 12.66 6.64
N GLN A 42 -0.74 12.26 7.78
CA GLN A 42 -0.09 11.36 8.73
C GLN A 42 -0.46 9.90 8.47
N LEU A 43 -1.69 9.66 8.02
CA LEU A 43 -2.24 8.33 7.79
C LEU A 43 -2.69 8.20 6.35
N GLY A 44 -2.43 7.06 5.75
CA GLY A 44 -2.92 6.76 4.42
C GLY A 44 -3.25 5.31 4.24
N TYR A 45 -3.68 4.98 3.04
CA TYR A 45 -4.01 3.62 2.65
C TYR A 45 -3.69 3.43 1.18
N CYS A 46 -3.49 2.17 0.78
CA CYS A 46 -3.40 1.83 -0.62
C CYS A 46 -4.81 1.89 -1.23
N GLY A 47 -5.00 2.70 -2.27
CA GLY A 47 -6.26 2.84 -3.00
C GLY A 47 -6.73 1.54 -3.68
N LEU A 48 -5.86 0.53 -3.77
CA LEU A 48 -6.19 -0.82 -4.25
C LEU A 48 -6.36 -1.85 -3.13
N ALA A 49 -6.02 -1.53 -1.87
CA ALA A 49 -6.26 -2.41 -0.74
C ALA A 49 -7.74 -2.78 -0.52
N PRO A 50 -8.74 -1.89 -0.72
CA PRO A 50 -10.14 -2.31 -0.59
C PRO A 50 -10.61 -3.29 -1.68
N LEU A 51 -9.86 -3.44 -2.78
CA LEU A 51 -10.11 -4.44 -3.82
C LEU A 51 -9.37 -5.75 -3.57
N ALA A 52 -8.49 -5.82 -2.55
CA ALA A 52 -7.81 -7.05 -2.13
C ALA A 52 -8.65 -7.85 -1.12
N ALA A 53 -9.98 -7.74 -1.17
CA ALA A 53 -10.87 -8.70 -0.54
C ALA A 53 -10.91 -9.96 -1.44
N PRO A 54 -10.63 -11.16 -0.92
CA PRO A 54 -10.79 -12.39 -1.70
C PRO A 54 -12.28 -12.67 -1.86
N GLY A 55 -12.84 -12.34 -3.03
CA GLY A 55 -14.21 -12.72 -3.40
C GLY A 55 -15.01 -11.61 -4.06
N ALA A 56 -14.78 -11.42 -5.37
CA ALA A 56 -15.78 -10.97 -6.33
C ALA A 56 -15.49 -11.69 -7.65
#